data_AF-A0A350J778-F1
#
_entry.id   AF-A0A350J778-F1
#
_cell.length_a   1.000
_cell.length_b   1.000
_cell.length_c   1.000
_cell.angle_alpha   90.00
_cell.angle_beta   90.00
_cell.angle_gamma   90.00
#
_symmetry.space_group_name_H-M   'P 1'
#
loop_
_entity.id
_entity.type
_entity.pdbx_description
1 polymer ?
#
loop_
_entity_poly.entity_id
_entity_poly.type
_entity_poly.pdbx_seq_one_letter_code
_entity_poly.pdbx_strand_id
1 'polypeptide(L)'
;MKIFERIALCAADILLPESSNDLSKWAVIACDQYTSEPEYWNKVEEYVGDSPSALRIVLPEVYLTDEAEKAKRLSSISSNIDSYLKGGVWQAPKEGFVVMDRKTPLHPSRKGLVAAVDLECYSYEKGNTALIRATEGTVLSRIPPRVKIRENAKVELPHVMLLIDDPEDKVIG
;
A
#
# COMPACT_ATOMS: atom_id res chain seq x y z
N MET A 1 10.37 15.57 -0.58
CA MET A 1 9.05 15.25 -1.15
C MET A 1 8.32 16.54 -1.46
N LYS A 2 8.01 16.79 -2.73
CA LYS A 2 7.24 17.97 -3.14
C LYS A 2 5.73 17.74 -2.90
N ILE A 3 5.10 18.65 -2.16
CA ILE A 3 3.65 18.64 -1.87
C ILE A 3 2.92 19.60 -2.83
N PHE A 4 1.81 19.14 -3.41
CA PHE A 4 0.90 19.92 -4.24
C PHE A 4 -0.36 20.27 -3.43
N GLU A 5 -0.25 21.32 -2.61
CA GLU A 5 -1.25 21.71 -1.60
C GLU A 5 -2.68 21.82 -2.15
N ARG A 6 -2.84 22.32 -3.39
CA ARG A 6 -4.17 22.49 -4.02
C ARG A 6 -4.94 21.19 -4.23
N ILE A 7 -4.26 20.05 -4.27
CA ILE A 7 -4.85 18.73 -4.55
C ILE A 7 -4.48 17.69 -3.49
N ALA A 8 -3.79 18.09 -2.42
CA ALA A 8 -3.36 17.21 -1.32
C ALA A 8 -2.58 15.95 -1.78
N LEU A 9 -1.82 16.06 -2.87
CA LEU A 9 -0.97 14.99 -3.40
C LEU A 9 0.50 15.36 -3.27
N CYS A 10 1.36 14.35 -3.19
CA CYS A 10 2.80 14.50 -3.09
C CYS A 10 3.50 13.67 -4.17
N ALA A 11 4.56 14.24 -4.78
CA ALA A 11 5.50 13.46 -5.57
C ALA A 11 6.46 12.73 -4.64
N ALA A 12 6.27 11.41 -4.52
CA ALA A 12 7.05 10.56 -3.62
C ALA A 12 8.23 9.91 -4.34
N ASP A 13 9.23 9.49 -3.56
CA ASP A 13 10.30 8.62 -4.06
C ASP A 13 9.74 7.22 -4.29
N ILE A 14 9.47 6.88 -5.55
CA ILE A 14 8.89 5.60 -5.93
C ILE A 14 10.00 4.55 -6.01
N LEU A 15 9.85 3.50 -5.19
CA LEU A 15 10.67 2.29 -5.24
C LEU A 15 9.96 1.26 -6.12
N LEU A 16 10.53 0.98 -7.29
CA LEU A 16 10.08 -0.10 -8.14
C LEU A 16 10.97 -1.32 -7.92
N PRO A 17 10.43 -2.56 -7.90
CA PRO A 17 11.26 -3.75 -7.80
C PRO A 17 12.27 -3.80 -8.94
N GLU A 18 13.47 -4.32 -8.65
CA GLU A 18 14.45 -4.61 -9.68
C GLU A 18 13.93 -5.64 -10.67
N SER A 19 14.34 -5.50 -11.94
CA SER A 19 13.90 -6.38 -13.03
C SER A 19 14.40 -7.82 -12.88
N SER A 20 15.43 -8.04 -12.06
CA SER A 20 15.95 -9.36 -11.70
C SER A 20 15.04 -10.11 -10.71
N ASN A 21 14.11 -9.43 -10.04
CA ASN A 21 13.20 -10.08 -9.11
C ASN A 21 12.05 -10.74 -9.87
N ASP A 22 11.61 -11.90 -9.35
CA ASP A 22 10.39 -12.54 -9.83
C ASP A 22 9.15 -11.76 -9.37
N LEU A 23 8.60 -10.93 -10.26
CA LEU A 23 7.42 -10.11 -9.98
C LEU A 23 6.17 -10.95 -9.64
N SER A 24 6.12 -12.22 -10.04
CA SER A 24 5.01 -13.12 -9.69
C SER A 24 5.00 -13.45 -8.19
N LYS A 25 6.17 -13.44 -7.55
CA LYS A 25 6.34 -13.60 -6.09
C LYS A 25 6.35 -12.28 -5.35
N TRP A 26 6.57 -11.17 -6.06
CA TRP A 26 6.54 -9.84 -5.48
C TRP A 26 5.12 -9.44 -5.04
N ALA A 27 4.16 -9.56 -5.95
CA ALA A 27 2.79 -9.10 -5.74
C ALA A 27 2.04 -10.03 -4.77
N VAL A 28 1.40 -9.45 -3.76
CA VAL A 28 0.58 -10.17 -2.78
C VAL A 28 -0.81 -9.59 -2.77
N ILE A 29 -1.82 -10.46 -2.86
CA ILE A 29 -3.22 -10.05 -2.81
C ILE A 29 -3.66 -10.11 -1.35
N ALA A 30 -3.81 -8.96 -0.71
CA ALA A 30 -4.38 -8.81 0.63
C ALA A 30 -5.85 -8.36 0.51
N CYS A 31 -6.69 -9.16 -0.17
CA CYS A 31 -8.09 -8.83 -0.39
C CYS A 31 -8.95 -9.30 0.80
N ASP A 32 -9.97 -8.51 1.16
CA ASP A 32 -10.92 -8.77 2.26
C ASP A 32 -11.57 -10.18 2.23
N GLN A 33 -11.61 -10.82 1.06
CA GLN A 33 -12.13 -12.17 0.91
C GLN A 33 -11.25 -13.24 1.56
N TYR A 34 -9.93 -12.98 1.73
CA TYR A 34 -8.95 -13.96 2.23
C TYR A 34 -8.14 -13.43 3.43
N THR A 35 -8.38 -12.19 3.89
CA THR A 35 -7.58 -11.52 4.93
C THR A 35 -7.51 -12.28 6.24
N SER A 36 -8.55 -13.06 6.58
CA SER A 36 -8.63 -13.88 7.79
C SER A 36 -8.51 -15.38 7.54
N GLU A 37 -8.08 -15.82 6.35
CA GLU A 37 -7.95 -17.26 6.00
C GLU A 37 -6.50 -17.76 6.19
N PRO A 38 -6.17 -18.52 7.25
CA PRO A 38 -4.80 -18.96 7.49
C PRO A 38 -4.24 -19.86 6.38
N GLU A 39 -5.11 -20.68 5.77
CA GLU A 39 -4.71 -21.58 4.67
C GLU A 39 -4.21 -20.82 3.44
N TYR A 40 -4.84 -19.68 3.13
CA TYR A 40 -4.38 -18.80 2.06
C TYR A 40 -2.97 -18.27 2.36
N TRP A 41 -2.77 -17.69 3.55
CA TRP A 41 -1.48 -17.14 3.94
C TRP A 41 -0.37 -18.18 3.99
N ASN A 42 -0.66 -19.41 4.44
CA ASN A 42 0.30 -20.52 4.40
C ASN A 42 0.70 -20.89 2.97
N LYS A 43 -0.25 -20.91 2.03
CA LYS A 43 0.04 -21.15 0.60
C LYS A 43 0.88 -20.02 -0.02
N VAL A 44 0.61 -18.77 0.34
CA VAL A 44 1.42 -17.62 -0.13
C VAL A 44 2.83 -17.69 0.45
N GLU A 45 2.99 -18.04 1.73
CA GLU A 45 4.30 -18.26 2.36
C GLU A 45 5.11 -19.35 1.64
N GLU A 46 4.48 -20.50 1.34
CA GLU A 46 5.10 -21.61 0.59
C GLU A 46 5.48 -21.19 -0.84
N TYR A 47 4.60 -20.47 -1.53
CA TYR A 47 4.82 -20.01 -2.91
C TYR A 47 5.97 -18.99 -3.02
N VAL A 48 6.00 -18.02 -2.10
CA VAL A 48 7.04 -16.98 -2.07
C VAL A 48 8.39 -17.59 -1.66
N GLY A 49 8.40 -18.47 -0.66
CA GLY A 49 9.64 -19.02 -0.09
C GLY A 49 10.62 -17.92 0.30
N ASP A 50 11.91 -18.09 0.00
CA ASP A 50 12.95 -17.11 0.34
C ASP A 50 13.05 -15.93 -0.65
N SER A 51 12.14 -15.84 -1.64
CA SER A 51 12.20 -14.79 -2.66
C SER A 51 11.82 -13.42 -2.08
N PRO A 52 12.38 -12.31 -2.60
CA PRO A 52 11.91 -10.97 -2.26
C PRO A 52 10.42 -10.81 -2.58
N SER A 53 9.64 -10.29 -1.63
CA SER A 53 8.19 -10.18 -1.77
C SER A 53 7.59 -9.09 -0.89
N ALA A 54 6.48 -8.51 -1.35
CA ALA A 54 5.65 -7.64 -0.51
C ALA A 54 5.18 -8.36 0.78
N LEU A 55 5.02 -9.69 0.76
CA LEU A 55 4.63 -10.47 1.94
C LEU A 55 5.58 -10.23 3.12
N ARG A 56 6.87 -10.07 2.83
CA ARG A 56 7.94 -9.92 3.83
C ARG A 56 7.92 -8.55 4.51
N ILE A 57 7.15 -7.60 3.98
CA ILE A 57 7.08 -6.21 4.43
C ILE A 57 5.65 -5.73 4.72
N VAL A 58 4.68 -6.64 4.77
CA VAL A 58 3.30 -6.35 5.20
C VAL A 58 2.96 -7.13 6.46
N LEU A 59 1.99 -6.63 7.23
CA LEU A 59 1.40 -7.35 8.36
C LEU A 59 -0.04 -7.77 8.01
N PRO A 60 -0.26 -9.04 7.64
CA PRO A 60 -1.60 -9.55 7.37
C PRO A 60 -2.53 -9.50 8.58
N GLU A 61 -3.82 -9.25 8.33
CA GLU A 61 -4.84 -9.11 9.38
C GLU A 61 -5.02 -10.39 10.22
N VAL A 62 -4.85 -11.57 9.61
CA VAL A 62 -4.92 -12.87 10.30
C VAL A 62 -3.95 -12.97 11.50
N TYR A 63 -2.88 -12.18 11.54
CA TYR A 63 -1.89 -12.18 12.61
C TYR A 63 -2.07 -11.05 13.62
N LEU A 64 -3.13 -10.23 13.53
CA LEU A 64 -3.33 -9.08 14.43
C LEU A 64 -3.80 -9.45 15.83
N THR A 65 -4.45 -10.61 16.00
CA THR A 65 -5.04 -11.02 17.27
C THR A 65 -4.04 -11.66 18.24
N ASP A 66 -2.92 -12.17 17.72
CA ASP A 66 -1.85 -12.75 18.53
C ASP A 66 -0.73 -11.71 18.72
N GLU A 67 -0.64 -11.12 19.92
CA GLU A 67 0.34 -10.07 20.21
C GLU A 67 1.80 -10.56 20.13
N ALA A 68 2.07 -11.84 20.43
CA ALA A 68 3.43 -12.38 20.35
C ALA A 68 3.86 -12.56 18.88
N GLU A 69 2.98 -13.13 18.06
CA GLU A 69 3.23 -13.30 16.62
C GLU A 69 3.30 -11.95 15.90
N LYS A 70 2.40 -11.02 16.24
CA LYS A 70 2.42 -9.65 15.74
C LYS A 70 3.74 -8.94 16.05
N ALA A 71 4.23 -8.99 17.29
CA ALA A 71 5.50 -8.37 17.67
C ALA A 71 6.69 -8.98 16.90
N LYS A 72 6.71 -10.31 16.75
CA LYS A 72 7.73 -11.02 15.97
C LYS A 72 7.71 -10.61 14.49
N ARG A 73 6.53 -10.53 13.88
CA ARG A 73 6.38 -10.10 12.48
C ARG A 73 6.77 -8.64 12.28
N LEU A 74 6.38 -7.73 13.18
CA LEU A 74 6.79 -6.32 13.10
C LEU A 74 8.32 -6.15 13.13
N SER A 75 9.01 -6.88 14.01
CA SER A 75 10.47 -6.89 14.05
C SER A 75 11.08 -7.43 12.75
N SER A 76 10.50 -8.50 12.21
CA SER A 76 10.93 -9.11 10.94
C SER A 76 10.71 -8.18 9.76
N ILE A 77 9.55 -7.52 9.68
CA ILE A 77 9.19 -6.55 8.63
C ILE A 77 10.21 -5.41 8.61
N SER A 78 10.50 -4.81 9.78
CA SER A 78 11.48 -3.73 9.88
C SER A 78 12.87 -4.16 9.38
N SER A 79 13.31 -5.36 9.79
CA SER A 79 14.58 -5.94 9.36
C SER A 79 14.61 -6.25 7.85
N ASN A 80 13.51 -6.74 7.30
CA ASN A 80 13.36 -7.04 5.87
C ASN A 80 13.38 -5.77 5.03
N ILE A 81 12.70 -4.70 5.45
CA ILE A 81 12.73 -3.39 4.78
C ILE A 81 14.17 -2.89 4.73
N ASP A 82 14.90 -2.96 5.85
CA ASP A 82 16.31 -2.54 5.90
C ASP A 82 17.22 -3.37 5.02
N SER A 83 16.97 -4.68 4.95
CA SER A 83 17.67 -5.58 4.04
C SER A 83 17.39 -5.21 2.58
N TYR A 84 16.13 -4.98 2.21
CA TYR A 84 15.73 -4.68 0.84
C TYR A 84 16.29 -3.33 0.35
N LEU A 85 16.30 -2.31 1.22
CA LEU A 85 16.88 -1.01 0.93
C LEU A 85 18.40 -1.07 0.69
N LYS A 86 19.11 -2.02 1.32
CA LYS A 86 20.56 -2.23 1.16
C LYS A 86 20.93 -3.26 0.09
N GLY A 87 20.03 -4.21 -0.17
CA GLY A 87 20.30 -5.46 -0.88
C GLY A 87 19.98 -5.45 -2.37
N GLY A 88 19.69 -4.28 -2.97
CA GLY A 88 19.42 -4.18 -4.41
C GLY A 88 18.10 -4.81 -4.83
N VAL A 89 17.10 -4.89 -3.94
CA VAL A 89 15.75 -5.36 -4.29
C VAL A 89 15.00 -4.31 -5.11
N TRP A 90 15.35 -3.04 -4.95
CA TRP A 90 14.69 -1.91 -5.59
C TRP A 90 15.61 -1.22 -6.59
N GLN A 91 15.00 -0.70 -7.65
CA GLN A 91 15.64 0.28 -8.51
C GLN A 91 15.94 1.55 -7.72
N ALA A 92 16.87 2.36 -8.24
CA ALA A 92 17.11 3.69 -7.71
C ALA A 92 15.78 4.48 -7.60
N PRO A 93 15.48 5.10 -6.44
CA PRO A 93 14.23 5.81 -6.24
C PRO A 93 14.05 6.92 -7.27
N LYS A 94 12.82 7.09 -7.76
CA LYS A 94 12.45 8.17 -8.68
C LYS A 94 11.36 9.02 -8.05
N GLU A 95 11.62 10.30 -7.86
CA GLU A 95 10.60 11.24 -7.39
C GLU A 95 9.53 11.42 -8.48
N GLY A 96 8.27 11.19 -8.13
CA GLY A 96 7.16 11.44 -9.05
C GLY A 96 5.87 10.69 -8.72
N PHE A 97 5.17 10.32 -9.80
CA PHE A 97 3.92 9.60 -9.79
C PHE A 97 4.02 8.38 -10.71
N VAL A 98 3.18 7.37 -10.49
CA VAL A 98 3.05 6.23 -11.42
C VAL A 98 1.73 6.33 -12.15
N VAL A 99 1.80 6.57 -13.46
CA VAL A 99 0.65 6.43 -14.36
C VAL A 99 0.55 4.97 -14.77
N MET A 100 -0.65 4.41 -14.65
CA MET A 100 -0.96 3.04 -15.04
C MET A 100 -2.00 3.05 -16.16
N ASP A 101 -1.87 2.13 -17.11
CA ASP A 101 -2.92 1.75 -18.04
C ASP A 101 -2.95 0.23 -18.13
N ARG A 102 -4.04 -0.38 -17.66
CA ARG A 102 -4.17 -1.84 -17.60
C ARG A 102 -5.38 -2.31 -18.39
N LYS A 103 -5.23 -3.45 -19.05
CA LYS A 103 -6.32 -4.17 -19.70
C LYS A 103 -6.84 -5.28 -18.80
N THR A 104 -8.14 -5.49 -18.79
CA THR A 104 -8.77 -6.69 -18.20
C THR A 104 -9.55 -7.43 -19.30
N PRO A 105 -9.96 -8.70 -19.07
CA PRO A 105 -10.84 -9.40 -20.00
C PRO A 105 -12.15 -8.66 -20.30
N LEU A 106 -12.59 -7.79 -19.38
CA LEU A 106 -13.83 -7.02 -19.48
C LEU A 106 -13.64 -5.59 -19.97
N HIS A 107 -12.43 -5.02 -19.93
CA HIS A 107 -12.20 -3.62 -20.27
C HIS A 107 -10.84 -3.42 -20.97
N PRO A 108 -10.80 -2.79 -22.16
CA PRO A 108 -9.59 -2.73 -22.98
C PRO A 108 -8.49 -1.84 -22.39
N SER A 109 -8.85 -0.79 -21.65
CA SER A 109 -7.91 0.14 -21.02
C SER A 109 -8.52 0.70 -19.74
N ARG A 110 -7.81 0.63 -18.62
CA ARG A 110 -8.21 1.18 -17.33
C ARG A 110 -7.02 1.97 -16.81
N LYS A 111 -7.14 3.29 -16.90
CA LYS A 111 -6.08 4.19 -16.44
C LYS A 111 -6.15 4.37 -14.93
N GLY A 112 -5.03 4.71 -14.33
CA GLY A 112 -4.92 4.97 -12.91
C GLY A 112 -3.67 5.77 -12.57
N LEU A 113 -3.71 6.39 -11.39
CA LEU A 113 -2.60 7.16 -10.85
C LEU A 113 -2.26 6.63 -9.47
N VAL A 114 -0.99 6.27 -9.24
CA VAL A 114 -0.45 6.03 -7.91
C VAL A 114 0.30 7.29 -7.49
N ALA A 115 -0.11 7.85 -6.35
CA ALA A 115 0.46 9.04 -5.76
C ALA A 115 0.50 8.88 -4.23
N ALA A 116 1.42 9.60 -3.58
CA ALA A 116 1.33 9.80 -2.14
C ALA A 116 0.29 10.90 -1.85
N VAL A 117 -0.42 10.73 -0.75
CA VAL A 117 -1.46 11.67 -0.32
C VAL A 117 -1.07 12.33 1.00
N ASP A 118 -1.40 13.60 1.12
CA ASP A 118 -1.18 14.36 2.34
C ASP A 118 -2.32 14.08 3.34
N LEU A 119 -2.04 13.24 4.33
CA LEU A 119 -3.03 12.88 5.35
C LEU A 119 -3.29 14.02 6.35
N GLU A 120 -2.54 15.12 6.35
CA GLU A 120 -2.92 16.32 7.12
C GLU A 120 -4.19 16.97 6.55
N CYS A 121 -4.46 16.74 5.25
CA CYS A 121 -5.68 17.17 4.57
C CYS A 121 -6.83 16.14 4.66
N TYR A 122 -6.67 15.05 5.43
CA TYR A 122 -7.68 14.01 5.58
C TYR A 122 -8.61 14.26 6.78
N SER A 123 -9.91 14.12 6.55
CA SER A 123 -10.91 14.09 7.63
C SER A 123 -11.87 12.90 7.52
N TYR A 124 -12.10 12.25 8.66
CA TYR A 124 -13.12 11.19 8.81
C TYR A 124 -14.42 11.69 9.45
N GLU A 125 -14.51 12.99 9.76
CA GLU A 125 -15.69 13.58 10.41
C GLU A 125 -16.89 13.62 9.46
N LYS A 126 -18.06 13.23 9.96
CA LYS A 126 -19.28 13.20 9.16
C LYS A 126 -19.67 14.62 8.71
N GLY A 127 -19.86 14.80 7.40
CA GLY A 127 -20.25 16.08 6.80
C GLY A 127 -19.08 17.04 6.55
N ASN A 128 -17.84 16.61 6.78
CA ASN A 128 -16.65 17.43 6.50
C ASN A 128 -16.43 17.57 4.98
N THR A 129 -15.96 18.75 4.55
CA THR A 129 -15.70 19.13 3.15
C THR A 129 -14.20 19.19 2.82
N ALA A 130 -13.35 18.54 3.63
CA ALA A 130 -11.91 18.41 3.38
C ALA A 130 -11.61 17.82 1.99
N LEU A 131 -10.44 18.17 1.47
CA LEU A 131 -9.95 17.70 0.16
C LEU A 131 -9.89 16.17 0.12
N ILE A 132 -9.43 15.54 1.21
CA ILE A 132 -9.44 14.10 1.38
C ILE A 132 -10.41 13.76 2.51
N ARG A 133 -11.35 12.86 2.25
CA ARG A 133 -12.36 12.51 3.23
C ARG A 133 -12.83 11.07 3.10
N ALA A 134 -13.29 10.51 4.22
CA ALA A 134 -13.88 9.19 4.22
C ALA A 134 -15.21 9.21 3.42
N THR A 135 -15.36 8.27 2.50
CA THR A 135 -16.62 8.06 1.75
C THR A 135 -17.65 7.31 2.59
N GLU A 136 -17.20 6.59 3.61
CA GLU A 136 -18.01 5.74 4.49
C GLU A 136 -17.68 6.00 5.97
N GLY A 137 -18.47 5.40 6.87
CA GLY A 137 -18.23 5.49 8.31
C GLY A 137 -16.88 4.88 8.70
N THR A 138 -16.06 5.66 9.40
CA THR A 138 -14.76 5.17 9.89
C THR A 138 -14.90 4.47 11.23
N VAL A 139 -14.35 3.26 11.35
CA VAL A 139 -14.26 2.54 12.62
C VAL A 139 -13.07 3.08 13.41
N LEU A 140 -13.31 4.08 14.27
CA LEU A 140 -12.26 4.81 15.00
C LEU A 140 -11.32 3.89 15.81
N SER A 141 -11.85 2.80 16.38
CA SER A 141 -11.05 1.84 17.14
C SER A 141 -9.94 1.16 16.32
N ARG A 142 -10.05 1.17 14.98
CA ARG A 142 -9.04 0.58 14.08
C ARG A 142 -7.91 1.54 13.70
N ILE A 143 -8.03 2.84 13.97
CA ILE A 143 -7.00 3.84 13.59
C ILE A 143 -5.72 3.68 14.43
N PRO A 144 -5.76 3.67 15.78
CA PRO A 144 -4.53 3.63 16.58
C PRO A 144 -3.64 2.40 16.29
N PRO A 145 -4.18 1.17 16.12
CA PRO A 145 -3.37 0.03 15.71
C PRO A 145 -2.67 0.23 14.36
N ARG A 146 -3.35 0.82 13.37
CA ARG A 146 -2.79 1.09 12.04
C ARG A 146 -1.68 2.15 12.08
N VAL A 147 -1.84 3.19 12.90
CA VAL A 147 -0.80 4.21 13.10
C VAL A 147 0.45 3.59 13.72
N LYS A 148 0.31 2.78 14.77
CA LYS A 148 1.46 2.12 15.44
C LYS A 148 2.27 1.23 14.51
N ILE A 149 1.63 0.55 13.57
CA ILE A 149 2.32 -0.30 12.59
C ILE A 149 3.15 0.54 11.61
N ARG A 150 2.71 1.77 11.32
CA ARG A 150 3.27 2.63 10.25
C ARG A 150 4.23 3.70 10.75
N GLU A 151 4.15 4.08 12.03
CA GLU A 151 4.91 5.20 12.62
C GLU A 151 6.43 5.11 12.41
N ASN A 152 6.98 3.90 12.27
CA ASN A 152 8.41 3.66 12.06
C ASN A 152 8.74 2.97 10.74
N ALA A 153 7.77 2.87 9.82
CA ALA A 153 7.98 2.21 8.53
C ALA A 153 8.81 3.13 7.60
N LYS A 154 9.94 2.62 7.09
CA LYS A 154 10.80 3.34 6.13
C LYS A 154 10.28 3.30 4.70
N VAL A 155 9.33 2.41 4.41
CA VAL A 155 8.71 2.19 3.11
C VAL A 155 7.22 1.99 3.31
N GLU A 156 6.42 2.51 2.39
CA GLU A 156 4.97 2.37 2.35
C GLU A 156 4.55 1.69 1.04
N LEU A 157 3.59 0.78 1.10
CA LEU A 157 3.01 0.12 -0.08
C LEU A 157 1.66 0.77 -0.42
N PRO A 158 1.24 0.83 -1.70
CA PRO A 158 -0.10 1.30 -2.06
C PRO A 158 -1.18 0.41 -1.43
N HIS A 159 -2.02 0.98 -0.56
CA HIS A 159 -3.01 0.22 0.23
C HIS A 159 -4.37 0.91 0.37
N VAL A 160 -4.59 2.03 -0.32
CA VAL A 160 -5.89 2.72 -0.38
C VAL A 160 -6.29 2.99 -1.82
N MET A 161 -7.60 2.93 -2.07
CA MET A 161 -8.19 3.45 -3.29
C MET A 161 -8.84 4.79 -2.98
N LEU A 162 -8.54 5.81 -3.78
CA LEU A 162 -9.19 7.11 -3.71
C LEU A 162 -10.17 7.24 -4.86
N LEU A 163 -11.37 7.70 -4.53
CA LEU A 163 -12.36 8.11 -5.51
C LEU A 163 -12.19 9.62 -5.73
N ILE A 164 -12.13 10.01 -7.00
CA ILE A 164 -12.07 11.41 -7.41
C ILE A 164 -13.39 11.80 -8.06
N ASP A 165 -13.82 13.04 -7.82
CA ASP A 165 -14.94 13.63 -8.55
C ASP A 165 -14.38 14.23 -9.85
N ASP A 166 -14.53 13.49 -10.95
CA ASP A 166 -14.05 13.87 -12.28
C ASP A 166 -15.20 13.79 -13.30
N PRO A 167 -16.21 14.66 -13.20
CA PRO A 167 -17.43 14.58 -14.01
C PRO A 167 -17.18 14.85 -15.50
N GLU A 168 -16.05 15.52 -15.82
CA GLU A 168 -15.66 15.82 -17.19
C GLU A 168 -14.64 14.81 -17.76
N ASP A 169 -14.24 13.80 -16.98
CA ASP A 169 -13.27 12.76 -17.35
C ASP A 169 -11.94 13.35 -17.87
N LYS A 170 -11.39 14.32 -17.13
CA LYS A 170 -10.21 15.10 -17.53
C LYS A 170 -8.93 14.71 -16.81
N VAL A 171 -9.02 13.97 -15.70
CA VAL A 171 -7.87 13.66 -14.85
C VAL A 171 -7.15 12.40 -15.32
N ILE A 172 -7.89 11.31 -15.46
CA ILE A 172 -7.36 10.03 -15.93
C ILE A 172 -7.97 9.59 -17.26
N GLY A 173 -9.17 10.07 -17.61
CA GLY A 173 -9.73 10.04 -18.95
C GLY A 173 -10.10 8.68 -19.52
#